data_AF-A0A816PY05-F1
#
_entry.id   AF-A0A816PY05-F1
#
_cell.length_a   1.000
_cell.length_b   1.000
_cell.length_c   1.000
_cell.angle_alpha   90.00
_cell.angle_beta   90.00
_cell.angle_gamma   90.00
#
_symmetry.space_group_name_H-M   'P 1'
#
loop_
_entity.id
_entity.type
_entity.pdbx_description
1 polymer ?
#
loop_
_entity_poly.entity_id
_entity_poly.type
_entity_poly.pdbx_seq_one_letter_code
_entity_poly.pdbx_strand_id
1 'polypeptide(L)'
;MDTNLSCERNCLGCTQIKDGIVRWIKILLKKPGTDVFYSKEALIAALLHEFAHCITPPSIEDHHSKLFYSNFEKILRVAELKEIFILPTKANKFSYQSLRRFDAIDLGVAPPSSCGYSPLYNPFKTNSNSLRIVVIAPNHEQKLITLSHNEKTLTSLSKLIKQKFQLKPKAIILPGGEKLTNEILQTLLIESTLHFS
;
A
#
# COMPACT_ATOMS: atom_id res chain seq x y z
N MET A 1 6.50 3.34 47.61
CA MET A 1 7.73 3.01 46.87
C MET A 1 7.28 2.50 45.53
N ASP A 2 6.98 3.41 44.61
CA ASP A 2 6.47 3.08 43.28
C ASP A 2 7.64 2.99 42.32
N THR A 3 7.93 1.78 41.86
CA THR A 3 8.93 1.51 40.83
C THR A 3 8.34 1.86 39.46
N ASN A 4 8.51 3.12 39.07
CA ASN A 4 8.39 3.55 37.68
C ASN A 4 9.42 2.79 36.82
N LEU A 5 8.96 1.79 36.08
CA LEU A 5 9.70 1.16 34.99
C LEU A 5 9.72 2.12 33.79
N SER A 6 10.80 2.87 33.67
CA SER A 6 11.11 3.67 32.48
C SER A 6 11.53 2.76 31.32
N CYS A 7 10.55 2.33 30.52
CA CYS A 7 10.79 1.79 29.19
C CYS A 7 11.02 2.96 28.21
N GLU A 8 12.11 3.70 28.42
CA GLU A 8 12.58 4.75 27.52
C GLU A 8 14.01 4.42 27.10
N ARG A 9 14.14 3.61 26.05
CA ARG A 9 15.30 3.67 25.14
C ARG A 9 15.08 2.74 23.93
N ASN A 10 15.05 3.38 22.76
CA ASN A 10 15.33 2.80 21.43
C ASN A 10 14.18 2.23 20.57
N CYS A 11 12.93 2.65 20.76
CA CYS A 11 11.93 2.56 19.69
C CYS A 11 11.95 3.84 18.82
N LEU A 12 12.77 3.82 17.76
CA LEU A 12 12.74 4.83 16.70
C LEU A 12 11.42 4.73 15.91
N GLY A 13 10.35 5.34 16.44
CA GLY A 13 9.05 5.44 15.77
C GLY A 13 7.85 5.30 16.69
N CYS A 14 7.92 5.79 17.93
CA CYS A 14 6.76 5.79 18.81
C CYS A 14 5.75 6.86 18.34
N THR A 15 4.57 6.40 17.96
CA THR A 15 3.36 7.18 17.69
C THR A 15 3.08 8.16 18.83
N GLN A 16 2.95 9.45 18.51
CA GLN A 16 2.41 10.41 19.47
C GLN A 16 0.94 10.07 19.74
N ILE A 17 0.68 9.51 20.91
CA ILE A 17 -0.67 9.30 21.43
C ILE A 17 -1.14 10.65 21.98
N LYS A 18 -1.82 11.45 21.15
CA LYS A 18 -2.73 12.48 21.66
C LYS A 18 -4.12 11.84 21.74
N ASP A 19 -4.77 11.98 22.89
CA ASP A 19 -6.17 11.58 23.14
C ASP A 19 -6.45 10.07 23.29
N GLY A 20 -5.43 9.22 23.46
CA GLY A 20 -5.62 7.76 23.64
C GLY A 20 -6.06 7.01 22.38
N ILE A 21 -6.18 7.70 21.23
CA ILE A 21 -6.53 7.10 19.95
C ILE A 21 -5.25 6.77 19.17
N VAL A 22 -5.01 5.48 18.94
CA VAL A 22 -3.92 5.03 18.04
C VAL A 22 -4.32 5.38 16.61
N ARG A 23 -3.71 6.43 16.05
CA ARG A 23 -4.01 6.87 14.68
C ARG A 23 -3.27 6.07 13.61
N TRP A 24 -2.11 5.50 13.92
CA TRP A 24 -1.32 4.70 13.00
C TRP A 24 -0.41 3.74 13.75
N ILE A 25 0.07 2.70 13.06
CA ILE A 25 1.08 1.78 13.55
C ILE A 25 2.16 1.71 12.48
N LYS A 26 3.40 2.06 12.83
CA LYS A 26 4.55 1.92 11.94
C LYS A 26 5.25 0.61 12.26
N ILE A 27 5.19 -0.34 11.34
CA ILE A 27 5.89 -1.61 11.44
C ILE A 27 7.24 -1.46 10.74
N LEU A 28 8.32 -1.71 11.48
CA LEU A 28 9.69 -1.73 10.98
C LEU A 28 10.24 -3.15 11.17
N LEU A 29 10.63 -3.81 10.08
CA LEU A 29 11.21 -5.14 10.13
C LEU A 29 12.72 -5.05 9.91
N LYS A 30 13.48 -5.51 10.91
CA LYS A 30 14.94 -5.48 10.94
C LYS A 30 15.49 -6.87 10.59
N LYS A 31 16.49 -6.93 9.71
CA LYS A 31 17.17 -8.18 9.38
C LYS A 31 18.02 -8.65 10.59
N PRO A 32 17.87 -9.90 11.07
CA PRO A 32 18.58 -10.38 12.25
C PRO A 32 20.10 -10.18 12.16
N GLY A 33 20.72 -9.68 13.23
CA GLY A 33 22.16 -9.48 13.31
C GLY A 33 22.72 -8.31 12.47
N THR A 34 21.87 -7.47 11.87
CA THR A 34 22.29 -6.31 11.06
C THR A 34 21.48 -5.08 11.43
N ASP A 35 21.96 -3.88 11.11
CA ASP A 35 21.19 -2.63 11.23
C ASP A 35 20.30 -2.30 10.01
N VAL A 36 20.09 -3.29 9.14
CA VAL A 36 19.30 -3.15 7.91
C VAL A 36 17.82 -3.34 8.21
N PHE A 37 17.00 -2.39 7.79
CA PHE A 37 15.55 -2.50 7.79
C PHE A 37 15.04 -2.84 6.39
N TYR A 38 14.08 -3.75 6.31
CA TYR A 38 13.43 -4.07 5.04
C TYR A 38 12.54 -2.91 4.58
N SER A 39 12.67 -2.56 3.31
CA SER A 39 11.76 -1.62 2.65
C SER A 39 10.35 -2.20 2.56
N LYS A 40 9.34 -1.34 2.39
CA LYS A 40 7.95 -1.80 2.19
C LYS A 40 7.86 -2.66 0.93
N GLU A 41 8.58 -2.29 -0.12
CA GLU A 41 8.70 -3.02 -1.36
C GLU A 41 9.23 -4.44 -1.14
N ALA A 42 10.24 -4.60 -0.29
CA ALA A 42 10.76 -5.92 0.07
C ALA A 42 9.71 -6.78 0.78
N LEU A 43 8.92 -6.18 1.68
CA LEU A 43 7.85 -6.87 2.38
C LEU A 43 6.70 -7.28 1.46
N ILE A 44 6.31 -6.42 0.52
CA ILE A 44 5.28 -6.73 -0.48
C ILE A 44 5.77 -7.85 -1.40
N ALA A 45 7.02 -7.78 -1.87
CA ALA A 45 7.60 -8.81 -2.71
C ALA A 45 7.63 -10.18 -1.99
N ALA A 46 8.05 -10.20 -0.72
CA ALA A 46 8.02 -11.40 0.11
C ALA A 46 6.60 -11.94 0.30
N LEU A 47 5.62 -11.09 0.56
CA LEU A 47 4.21 -11.50 0.68
C LEU A 47 3.68 -12.13 -0.62
N LEU A 48 3.97 -11.52 -1.78
CA LEU A 48 3.56 -12.05 -3.08
C LEU A 48 4.25 -13.38 -3.40
N HIS A 49 5.50 -13.56 -2.96
CA HIS A 49 6.24 -14.82 -3.03
C HIS A 49 5.55 -15.91 -2.19
N GLU A 50 5.22 -15.63 -0.93
CA GLU A 50 4.51 -16.57 -0.06
C GLU A 50 3.12 -16.95 -0.59
N PHE A 51 2.40 -16.00 -1.19
CA PHE A 51 1.14 -16.30 -1.87
C PHE A 51 1.32 -17.28 -3.04
N ALA A 52 2.44 -17.21 -3.76
CA ALA A 52 2.75 -18.19 -4.79
C ALA A 52 2.98 -19.59 -4.20
N HIS A 53 3.61 -19.69 -3.02
CA HIS A 53 3.70 -20.94 -2.28
C HIS A 53 2.32 -21.47 -1.86
N CYS A 54 1.42 -20.62 -1.35
CA CYS A 54 0.09 -21.06 -0.91
C CYS A 54 -0.76 -21.69 -2.02
N ILE A 55 -0.59 -21.25 -3.28
CA ILE A 55 -1.38 -21.75 -4.42
C ILE A 55 -0.65 -22.80 -5.25
N THR A 56 0.61 -23.10 -4.92
CA THR A 56 1.41 -24.10 -5.61
C THR A 56 1.46 -25.36 -4.76
N PRO A 57 1.01 -26.52 -5.27
CA PRO A 57 1.15 -27.78 -4.55
C PRO A 57 2.62 -28.01 -4.16
N PRO A 58 2.90 -28.53 -2.95
CA PRO A 58 4.26 -28.81 -2.54
C PRO A 58 4.88 -29.84 -3.49
N SER A 59 6.08 -29.54 -3.98
CA SER A 59 6.91 -30.45 -4.76
C SER A 59 7.95 -31.08 -3.83
N ILE A 60 8.20 -32.38 -3.97
CA ILE A 60 9.13 -33.13 -3.12
C ILE A 60 10.59 -32.79 -3.45
N GLU A 61 10.87 -32.36 -4.69
CA GLU A 61 12.25 -32.24 -5.20
C GLU A 61 12.77 -30.79 -5.27
N ASP A 62 11.88 -29.80 -5.34
CA ASP A 62 12.25 -28.38 -5.49
C ASP A 62 11.15 -27.44 -5.01
N HIS A 63 11.45 -26.63 -3.99
CA HIS A 63 10.54 -25.61 -3.46
C HIS A 63 10.18 -24.54 -4.51
N HIS A 64 11.04 -24.32 -5.52
CA HIS A 64 10.87 -23.32 -6.57
C HIS A 64 10.80 -23.95 -7.97
N SER A 65 9.94 -24.96 -8.09
CA SER A 65 9.65 -25.65 -9.36
C SER A 65 9.18 -24.70 -10.49
N LYS A 66 9.19 -25.18 -11.74
CA LYS A 66 8.60 -24.43 -12.88
C LYS A 66 7.14 -24.06 -12.65
N LEU A 67 6.38 -24.89 -11.92
CA LEU A 67 4.99 -24.63 -11.58
C LEU A 67 4.87 -23.46 -10.59
N PHE A 68 5.75 -23.39 -9.59
CA PHE A 68 5.85 -22.25 -8.67
C PHE A 68 6.03 -20.94 -9.44
N TYR A 69 7.04 -20.87 -10.32
CA TYR A 69 7.30 -19.63 -11.07
C TYR A 69 6.18 -19.28 -12.06
N SER A 70 5.46 -20.26 -12.61
CA SER A 70 4.25 -20.02 -13.42
C SER A 70 3.13 -19.37 -12.60
N ASN A 71 2.94 -19.79 -11.35
CA ASN A 71 1.97 -19.18 -10.44
C ASN A 71 2.44 -17.81 -9.94
N PHE A 72 3.72 -17.68 -9.60
CA PHE A 72 4.32 -16.43 -9.18
C PHE A 72 4.22 -15.37 -10.29
N GLU A 73 4.44 -15.74 -11.55
CA GLU A 73 4.18 -14.88 -12.71
C GLU A 73 2.75 -14.33 -12.71
N LYS A 74 1.74 -15.19 -12.55
CA LYS A 74 0.32 -14.78 -12.58
C LYS A 74 0.01 -13.78 -11.46
N ILE A 75 0.52 -14.05 -10.25
CA ILE A 75 0.36 -13.16 -9.09
C ILE A 75 1.00 -11.80 -9.38
N LEU A 76 2.25 -11.78 -9.85
CA LEU A 76 2.97 -10.53 -10.14
C LEU A 76 2.31 -9.72 -11.25
N ARG A 77 1.74 -10.37 -12.28
CA ARG A 77 0.96 -9.68 -13.33
C ARG A 77 -0.29 -9.02 -12.76
N VAL A 78 -1.01 -9.70 -11.87
CA VAL A 78 -2.19 -9.11 -11.19
C VAL A 78 -1.77 -7.98 -10.27
N ALA A 79 -0.68 -8.14 -9.52
CA ALA A 79 -0.14 -7.09 -8.64
C ALA A 79 0.25 -5.85 -9.43
N GLU A 80 0.88 -6.01 -10.60
CA GLU A 80 1.25 -4.91 -11.49
C GLU A 80 0.02 -4.23 -12.10
N LEU A 81 -0.96 -5.01 -12.56
CA LEU A 81 -2.25 -4.50 -13.06
C LEU A 81 -3.01 -3.68 -12.01
N LYS A 82 -2.92 -4.08 -10.74
CA LYS A 82 -3.56 -3.39 -9.60
C LYS A 82 -2.70 -2.30 -8.98
N GLU A 83 -1.52 -2.02 -9.56
CA GLU A 83 -0.56 -1.06 -9.05
C GLU A 83 -0.11 -1.34 -7.60
N ILE A 84 -0.21 -2.59 -7.15
CA ILE A 84 0.25 -3.02 -5.82
C ILE A 84 1.77 -3.10 -5.82
N PHE A 85 2.33 -3.70 -6.86
CA PHE A 85 3.77 -3.91 -7.00
C PHE A 85 4.14 -4.02 -8.48
N ILE A 86 5.17 -3.29 -8.89
CA ILE A 86 5.64 -3.24 -10.27
C ILE A 86 7.08 -3.75 -10.29
N LEU A 87 7.32 -4.84 -11.03
CA LEU A 87 8.66 -5.37 -11.26
C LEU A 87 9.52 -4.38 -12.06
N PRO A 88 10.86 -4.40 -11.89
CA PRO A 88 11.77 -3.60 -12.71
C PRO A 88 11.50 -3.78 -14.20
N THR A 89 11.44 -2.68 -14.95
CA THR A 89 11.19 -2.71 -16.39
C THR A 89 12.37 -3.36 -17.10
N LYS A 90 12.19 -4.62 -17.51
CA LYS A 90 13.14 -5.40 -18.31
C LYS A 90 12.35 -6.20 -19.35
N ALA A 91 12.96 -6.42 -20.52
CA ALA A 91 12.41 -7.36 -21.50
C ALA A 91 12.27 -8.74 -20.85
N ASN A 92 11.14 -9.41 -21.10
CA ASN A 92 10.86 -10.74 -20.55
C ASN A 92 11.00 -10.81 -19.01
N LYS A 93 10.60 -9.75 -18.28
CA LYS A 93 10.67 -9.71 -16.81
C LYS A 93 9.87 -10.82 -16.12
N PHE A 94 8.87 -11.37 -16.80
CA PHE A 94 8.05 -12.49 -16.33
C PHE A 94 8.56 -13.86 -16.80
N SER A 95 9.66 -13.93 -17.54
CA SER A 95 10.25 -15.23 -17.89
C SER A 95 10.76 -15.96 -16.65
N TYR A 96 10.76 -17.29 -16.70
CA TYR A 96 11.28 -18.15 -15.65
C TYR A 96 12.68 -17.70 -15.16
N GLN A 97 13.63 -17.43 -16.08
CA GLN A 97 14.97 -16.98 -15.66
C GLN A 97 14.95 -15.61 -14.96
N SER A 98 14.09 -14.69 -15.39
CA SER A 98 13.98 -13.36 -14.75
C SER A 98 13.37 -13.45 -13.36
N LEU A 99 12.32 -14.26 -13.19
CA LEU A 99 11.68 -14.45 -11.88
C LEU A 99 12.62 -15.16 -10.90
N ARG A 100 13.33 -16.20 -11.34
CA ARG A 100 14.34 -16.87 -10.51
C ARG A 100 15.46 -15.93 -10.08
N ARG A 101 15.92 -15.04 -10.97
CA ARG A 101 16.92 -14.02 -10.60
C ARG A 101 16.37 -13.02 -9.60
N PHE A 102 15.12 -12.58 -9.78
CA PHE A 102 14.47 -11.64 -8.87
C PHE A 102 14.29 -12.24 -7.47
N ASP A 103 13.88 -13.50 -7.42
CA ASP A 103 13.70 -14.28 -6.21
C ASP A 103 15.00 -14.46 -5.41
N ALA A 104 16.12 -14.63 -6.11
CA ALA A 104 17.45 -14.72 -5.50
C ALA A 104 18.02 -13.37 -5.00
N ILE A 105 17.32 -12.25 -5.21
CA ILE A 105 17.80 -10.94 -4.77
C ILE A 105 17.60 -10.81 -3.25
N ASP A 106 18.68 -10.50 -2.53
CA ASP A 106 18.57 -10.02 -1.15
C ASP A 106 18.03 -8.58 -1.16
N LEU A 107 16.70 -8.46 -1.04
CA LEU A 107 15.99 -7.18 -1.06
C LEU A 107 16.38 -6.23 0.08
N GLY A 108 17.07 -6.72 1.13
CA GLY A 108 17.60 -5.88 2.19
C GLY A 108 18.85 -5.08 1.80
N VAL A 109 19.59 -5.53 0.78
CA VAL A 109 20.86 -4.90 0.36
C VAL A 109 20.87 -4.49 -1.11
N ALA A 110 19.95 -5.02 -1.91
CA ALA A 110 19.91 -4.75 -3.34
C ALA A 110 19.58 -3.28 -3.66
N PRO A 111 20.12 -2.74 -4.76
CA PRO A 111 19.81 -1.38 -5.18
C PRO A 111 18.31 -1.25 -5.49
N PRO A 112 17.65 -0.14 -5.11
CA PRO A 112 16.20 0.04 -5.29
C PRO A 112 15.69 -0.20 -6.72
N SER A 113 16.52 0.09 -7.72
CA SER A 113 16.20 -0.15 -9.15
C SER A 113 15.99 -1.63 -9.50
N SER A 114 16.47 -2.56 -8.67
CA SER A 114 16.36 -4.00 -8.87
C SER A 114 15.25 -4.64 -8.03
N CYS A 115 14.74 -3.93 -7.02
CA CYS A 115 13.79 -4.47 -6.04
C CYS A 115 12.32 -4.36 -6.49
N GLY A 116 12.05 -3.75 -7.64
CA GLY A 116 10.69 -3.32 -8.01
C GLY A 116 10.23 -2.14 -7.15
N TYR A 117 9.01 -1.69 -7.36
CA TYR A 117 8.44 -0.60 -6.58
C TYR A 117 6.93 -0.73 -6.43
N SER A 118 6.39 -0.17 -5.35
CA SER A 118 4.96 -0.06 -5.18
C SER A 118 4.49 1.37 -5.42
N PRO A 119 3.68 1.63 -6.46
CA PRO A 119 3.02 2.92 -6.64
C PRO A 119 2.22 3.39 -5.42
N LEU A 120 1.73 2.45 -4.60
CA LEU A 120 1.00 2.76 -3.36
C LEU A 120 1.87 3.43 -2.30
N TYR A 121 3.18 3.23 -2.36
CA TYR A 121 4.12 3.67 -1.31
C TYR A 121 5.25 4.56 -1.81
N ASN A 122 5.33 4.86 -3.11
CA ASN A 122 6.38 5.71 -3.66
C ASN A 122 6.24 7.17 -3.16
N PRO A 123 7.14 7.66 -2.28
CA PRO A 123 7.05 9.00 -1.72
C PRO A 123 7.42 10.08 -2.72
N PHE A 124 8.01 9.73 -3.88
CA PHE A 124 8.38 10.66 -4.95
C PHE A 124 7.31 10.74 -6.06
N LYS A 125 6.33 9.83 -6.06
CA LYS A 125 5.10 9.97 -6.85
C LYS A 125 4.05 10.82 -6.12
N THR A 126 4.42 11.48 -5.01
CA THR A 126 3.61 12.47 -4.29
C THR A 126 3.33 13.75 -5.07
N ASN A 127 3.69 13.84 -6.34
CA ASN A 127 2.98 14.73 -7.27
C ASN A 127 1.49 14.37 -7.39
N SER A 128 1.04 13.20 -6.93
CA SER A 128 -0.37 13.01 -6.61
C SER A 128 -0.62 13.27 -5.13
N ASN A 129 -0.80 14.54 -4.77
CA ASN A 129 -1.65 14.96 -3.65
C ASN A 129 -3.11 14.49 -3.89
N SER A 130 -3.30 13.22 -4.23
CA SER A 130 -4.57 12.68 -4.64
C SER A 130 -5.25 12.01 -3.46
N LEU A 131 -6.44 12.45 -3.12
CA LEU A 131 -7.21 11.87 -2.03
C LEU A 131 -7.93 10.63 -2.51
N ARG A 132 -7.69 9.51 -1.85
CA ARG A 132 -8.39 8.26 -2.09
C ARG A 132 -9.53 8.13 -1.09
N ILE A 133 -10.76 8.15 -1.58
CA ILE A 133 -11.99 8.06 -0.78
C ILE A 133 -12.72 6.78 -1.19
N VAL A 134 -13.03 5.93 -0.22
CA VAL A 134 -13.98 4.84 -0.44
C VAL A 134 -15.39 5.41 -0.29
N VAL A 135 -16.17 5.33 -1.36
CA VAL A 135 -17.58 5.76 -1.35
C VAL A 135 -18.47 4.52 -1.36
N ILE A 136 -19.46 4.53 -0.47
CA ILE A 136 -20.48 3.48 -0.34
C ILE A 136 -21.80 4.07 -0.82
N ALA A 137 -22.39 3.46 -1.85
CA ALA A 137 -23.69 3.86 -2.37
C ALA A 137 -24.84 3.23 -1.56
N PRO A 138 -26.09 3.72 -1.70
CA PRO A 138 -27.25 3.18 -0.96
C PRO A 138 -27.56 1.70 -1.24
N ASN A 139 -27.15 1.19 -2.39
CA ASN A 139 -27.24 -0.23 -2.76
C ASN A 139 -26.08 -1.08 -2.18
N HIS A 140 -25.29 -0.52 -1.25
CA HIS A 140 -24.08 -1.11 -0.66
C HIS A 140 -22.91 -1.35 -1.62
N GLU A 141 -22.98 -0.83 -2.85
CA GLU A 141 -21.84 -0.88 -3.78
C GLU A 141 -20.71 0.03 -3.27
N GLN A 142 -19.48 -0.48 -3.25
CA GLN A 142 -18.30 0.27 -2.80
C GLN A 142 -17.36 0.55 -3.98
N LYS A 143 -16.89 1.79 -4.10
CA LYS A 143 -15.86 2.16 -5.09
C LYS A 143 -14.82 3.08 -4.49
N LEU A 144 -13.57 2.84 -4.88
CA LEU A 144 -12.47 3.76 -4.63
C LEU A 144 -12.53 4.91 -5.65
N ILE A 145 -12.63 6.14 -5.14
CA ILE A 145 -12.52 7.37 -5.90
C ILE A 145 -11.20 8.02 -5.56
N THR A 146 -10.44 8.40 -6.58
CA THR A 146 -9.20 9.15 -6.42
C THR A 146 -9.42 10.56 -6.94
N LEU A 147 -9.33 11.56 -6.07
CA LEU A 147 -9.40 12.98 -6.43
C LEU A 147 -7.99 13.47 -6.71
N SER A 148 -7.74 14.03 -7.89
CA SER A 148 -6.45 14.66 -8.18
C SER A 148 -6.27 15.97 -7.39
N HIS A 149 -5.04 16.50 -7.33
CA HIS A 149 -4.74 17.73 -6.58
C HIS A 149 -5.61 18.92 -7.00
N ASN A 150 -5.90 19.02 -8.29
CA ASN A 150 -6.62 20.15 -8.86
C ASN A 150 -8.15 19.97 -8.77
N GLU A 151 -8.61 18.79 -8.33
CA GLU A 151 -10.02 18.40 -8.28
C GLU A 151 -10.51 18.21 -6.84
N LYS A 152 -9.82 18.82 -5.86
CA LYS A 152 -10.11 18.73 -4.42
C LYS A 152 -11.36 19.51 -3.98
N THR A 153 -12.46 19.41 -4.73
CA THR A 153 -13.72 20.08 -4.42
C THR A 153 -14.87 19.07 -4.35
N LEU A 154 -15.87 19.36 -3.51
CA LEU A 154 -17.08 18.53 -3.37
C LEU A 154 -17.82 18.38 -4.72
N THR A 155 -17.74 19.40 -5.58
CA THR A 155 -18.30 19.39 -6.93
C THR A 155 -17.61 18.34 -7.81
N SER A 156 -16.28 18.26 -7.78
CA SER A 156 -15.52 17.28 -8.55
C SER A 156 -15.75 15.88 -8.03
N LEU A 157 -15.77 15.70 -6.70
CA LEU A 157 -16.15 14.45 -6.06
C LEU A 157 -17.56 14.00 -6.47
N SER A 158 -18.54 14.91 -6.47
CA SER A 158 -19.91 14.61 -6.89
C SER A 158 -20.00 14.22 -8.37
N LYS A 159 -19.19 14.85 -9.24
CA LYS A 159 -19.08 14.46 -10.66
C LYS A 159 -18.53 13.04 -10.81
N LEU A 160 -17.46 12.69 -10.09
CA LEU A 160 -16.88 11.36 -10.12
C LEU A 160 -17.81 10.28 -9.54
N ILE A 161 -18.55 10.59 -8.48
CA ILE A 161 -19.59 9.71 -7.94
C ILE A 161 -20.67 9.49 -9.00
N LYS A 162 -21.15 10.55 -9.65
CA LYS A 162 -22.13 10.45 -10.73
C LYS A 162 -21.64 9.59 -11.88
N GLN A 163 -20.39 9.75 -12.30
CA GLN A 163 -19.82 8.96 -13.37
C GLN A 163 -19.67 7.48 -12.98
N LYS A 164 -19.17 7.19 -11.78
CA LYS A 164 -18.85 5.82 -11.35
C LYS A 164 -20.07 5.02 -10.90
N PHE A 165 -21.04 5.65 -10.26
CA PHE A 165 -22.24 4.99 -9.73
C PHE A 165 -23.49 5.23 -10.59
N GLN A 166 -23.44 6.14 -11.57
CA GLN A 166 -24.61 6.58 -12.33
C GLN A 166 -25.70 7.21 -11.43
N LEU A 167 -25.30 7.76 -10.27
CA LEU A 167 -26.19 8.38 -9.28
C LEU A 167 -25.88 9.87 -9.10
N LYS A 168 -26.90 10.73 -8.96
CA LYS A 168 -26.69 12.14 -8.62
C LYS A 168 -26.75 12.30 -7.09
N PRO A 169 -25.61 12.44 -6.37
CA PRO A 169 -25.64 12.56 -4.92
C PRO A 169 -26.34 13.86 -4.50
N LYS A 170 -27.29 13.78 -3.56
CA LYS A 170 -27.89 14.96 -2.91
C LYS A 170 -27.00 15.47 -1.78
N ALA A 171 -26.40 14.55 -1.04
CA ALA A 171 -25.44 14.79 0.02
C ALA A 171 -24.45 13.62 0.08
N ILE A 172 -23.25 13.90 0.57
CA ILE A 172 -22.25 12.88 0.92
C ILE A 172 -22.15 12.91 2.43
N ILE A 173 -22.36 11.76 3.08
CA ILE A 173 -22.42 11.64 4.54
C ILE A 173 -21.20 10.85 5.01
N LEU A 174 -20.53 11.36 6.04
CA LEU A 174 -19.39 10.71 6.70
C LEU A 174 -19.88 9.55 7.59
N PRO A 175 -19.00 8.62 8.01
CA PRO A 175 -19.39 7.54 8.92
C PRO A 175 -20.06 8.00 10.22
N GLY A 176 -19.75 9.21 10.70
CA GLY A 176 -20.38 9.81 11.88
C GLY A 176 -21.76 10.44 11.65
N GLY A 177 -22.33 10.35 10.44
CA GLY A 177 -23.62 10.95 10.09
C GLY A 177 -23.54 12.42 9.66
N GLU A 178 -22.40 13.06 9.82
CA GLU A 178 -22.16 14.44 9.40
C GLU A 178 -22.11 14.57 7.87
N LYS A 179 -22.60 15.69 7.35
CA LYS A 179 -22.50 15.98 5.92
C LYS A 179 -21.07 16.41 5.59
N LEU A 180 -20.48 15.78 4.59
CA LEU A 180 -19.19 16.19 4.04
C LEU A 180 -19.31 17.60 3.43
N THR A 181 -18.55 18.54 3.95
CA THR A 181 -18.40 19.89 3.40
C THR A 181 -17.06 20.05 2.69
N ASN A 182 -16.86 21.16 1.97
CA ASN A 182 -15.55 21.45 1.37
C ASN A 182 -14.48 21.64 2.43
N GLU A 183 -14.81 22.26 3.56
CA GLU A 183 -13.90 22.51 4.67
C GLU A 183 -13.40 21.18 5.26
N ILE A 184 -14.33 20.25 5.55
CA ILE A 184 -13.96 18.92 6.05
C ILE A 184 -13.12 18.17 5.01
N LEU A 185 -13.49 18.26 3.72
CA LEU A 185 -12.70 17.67 2.65
C LEU A 185 -11.27 18.24 2.62
N GLN A 186 -11.10 19.55 2.77
CA GLN A 186 -9.78 20.20 2.85
C GLN A 186 -9.00 19.81 4.09
N THR A 187 -9.65 19.64 5.25
CA THR A 187 -8.99 19.14 6.45
C THR A 187 -8.46 17.72 6.24
N LEU A 188 -9.31 16.81 5.71
CA LEU A 188 -8.91 15.44 5.38
C LEU A 188 -7.74 15.42 4.38
N LEU A 189 -7.71 16.39 3.46
CA LEU A 189 -6.62 16.56 2.51
C LEU A 189 -5.32 16.94 3.21
N ILE A 190 -5.34 17.95 4.06
CA ILE A 190 -4.16 18.41 4.81
C ILE A 190 -3.63 17.28 5.69
N GLU A 191 -4.51 16.61 6.44
CA GLU A 191 -4.15 15.45 7.26
C GLU A 191 -3.52 14.34 6.40
N SER A 192 -4.11 14.04 5.24
CA SER A 192 -3.56 13.05 4.31
C SER A 192 -2.23 13.47 3.69
N THR A 193 -1.81 14.73 3.77
CA THR A 193 -0.49 15.17 3.26
C THR A 193 0.55 15.15 4.38
N LEU A 194 0.19 15.59 5.59
CA LEU A 194 1.08 15.64 6.77
C LEU A 194 1.52 14.26 7.25
N HIS A 195 0.76 13.21 6.93
CA HIS A 195 1.06 11.84 7.33
C HIS A 195 1.98 11.06 6.38
N PHE A 196 2.35 11.64 5.22
CA PHE A 196 3.20 10.98 4.21
C PHE A 196 4.58 11.62 4.02
N SER A 197 4.84 12.76 4.67
CA SER A 197 6.15 13.41 4.79
C SER A 197 6.86 12.98 6.06
#